data_AF-A0AA88HR05-F1
#
_entry.id   AF-A0AA88HR05-F1
#
_cell.length_a   1.000
_cell.length_b   1.000
_cell.length_c   1.000
_cell.angle_alpha   90.00
_cell.angle_beta   90.00
_cell.angle_gamma   90.00
#
_symmetry.space_group_name_H-M   'P 1'
#
loop_
_entity.id
_entity.type
_entity.pdbx_description
1 polymer ?
#
loop_
_entity_poly.entity_id
_entity_poly.type
_entity_poly.pdbx_seq_one_letter_code
_entity_poly.pdbx_strand_id
1 'polypeptide(L)'
;MFEEDKEWLEIDRESFEIDKEMFEEVKERFEIDKESFEIENKMFEEVKERLEIDKGSFEIDKEIFKKDLERLQIYEKRIEIDSKMLEEDKEGLVAVCNGAESMNKKMSEDESEDVRVKRGHGIGAYGGQAVATSGYSPSVGGFGKDVVGHGGHGGAAVVAQQAAYQAKAAQGAQYGAAAQAAQQATSALAYQAAQAAEKAQGALAAKQAQVAQISEAAKAAQTAAFAESAQAAQAIQAVQAAEATKVQALKQAQALATATKAAEAHVAQAAAALQAAIQQQAAQAQMAYLSQQNAQALAYKQQAALSDLAATQAAANKALAAAQGAKANAGYGIGAGYH
;
A
#
# COMPACT_ATOMS: atom_id res chain seq x y z
N MET A 1 5.87 -78.59 -23.58
CA MET A 1 7.27 -78.19 -23.36
C MET A 1 7.60 -77.09 -24.35
N PHE A 2 8.09 -77.37 -25.57
CA PHE A 2 8.55 -76.31 -26.48
C PHE A 2 7.54 -75.17 -26.78
N GLU A 3 6.23 -75.42 -26.95
CA GLU A 3 5.23 -74.34 -27.02
C GLU A 3 5.05 -73.58 -25.70
N GLU A 4 4.96 -74.27 -24.56
CA GLU A 4 4.77 -73.67 -23.24
C GLU A 4 5.98 -72.78 -22.86
N ASP A 5 7.19 -73.28 -23.07
CA ASP A 5 8.44 -72.54 -22.85
C ASP A 5 8.52 -71.26 -23.73
N LYS A 6 7.84 -71.27 -24.88
CA LYS A 6 7.76 -70.11 -25.79
C LYS A 6 6.74 -69.07 -25.30
N GLU A 7 5.57 -69.49 -24.81
CA GLU A 7 4.58 -68.58 -24.22
C GLU A 7 5.17 -67.86 -22.99
N TRP A 8 5.90 -68.57 -22.11
CA TRP A 8 6.58 -67.95 -20.98
C TRP A 8 7.63 -66.90 -21.41
N LEU A 9 8.42 -67.16 -22.46
CA LEU A 9 9.39 -66.19 -22.99
C LEU A 9 8.74 -64.98 -23.68
N GLU A 10 7.50 -65.12 -24.16
CA GLU A 10 6.72 -64.02 -24.76
C GLU A 10 6.12 -63.14 -23.65
N ILE A 11 5.60 -63.76 -22.57
CA ILE A 11 5.13 -63.08 -21.34
C ILE A 11 6.28 -62.35 -20.61
N ASP A 12 7.44 -63.00 -20.45
CA ASP A 12 8.62 -62.38 -19.81
C ASP A 12 9.08 -61.14 -20.59
N ARG A 13 8.98 -61.16 -21.93
CA ARG A 13 9.26 -59.99 -22.77
C ARG A 13 8.26 -58.87 -22.52
N GLU A 14 6.96 -59.15 -22.58
CA GLU A 14 5.92 -58.15 -22.37
C GLU A 14 6.06 -57.50 -20.98
N SER A 15 6.36 -58.29 -19.94
CA SER A 15 6.63 -57.76 -18.60
C SER A 15 7.85 -56.82 -18.58
N PHE A 16 8.94 -57.18 -19.26
CA PHE A 16 10.15 -56.35 -19.33
C PHE A 16 9.95 -55.05 -20.12
N GLU A 17 9.04 -55.07 -21.11
CA GLU A 17 8.67 -53.90 -21.90
C GLU A 17 7.78 -52.94 -21.08
N ILE A 18 6.85 -53.48 -20.28
CA ILE A 18 6.03 -52.72 -19.30
C ILE A 18 6.90 -52.10 -18.20
N ASP A 19 7.83 -52.86 -17.60
CA ASP A 19 8.74 -52.36 -16.56
C ASP A 19 9.61 -51.19 -17.08
N LYS A 20 9.99 -51.24 -18.36
CA LYS A 20 10.73 -50.18 -19.03
C LYS A 20 9.88 -48.93 -19.28
N GLU A 21 8.61 -49.08 -19.70
CA GLU A 21 7.69 -47.94 -19.83
C GLU A 21 7.44 -47.25 -18.48
N MET A 22 7.21 -48.02 -17.40
CA MET A 22 7.13 -47.46 -16.04
C MET A 22 8.40 -46.70 -15.64
N PHE A 23 9.58 -47.20 -16.00
CA PHE A 23 10.84 -46.56 -15.64
C PHE A 23 11.04 -45.20 -16.32
N GLU A 24 10.63 -45.06 -17.58
CA GLU A 24 10.65 -43.77 -18.28
C GLU A 24 9.57 -42.82 -17.73
N GLU A 25 8.36 -43.30 -17.38
CA GLU A 25 7.32 -42.46 -16.74
C GLU A 25 7.76 -41.94 -15.36
N VAL A 26 8.44 -42.78 -14.56
CA VAL A 26 9.06 -42.37 -13.28
C VAL A 26 10.18 -41.36 -13.50
N LYS A 27 10.94 -41.48 -14.59
CA LYS A 27 12.01 -40.55 -14.95
C LYS A 27 11.46 -39.18 -15.38
N GLU A 28 10.42 -39.13 -16.21
CA GLU A 28 9.74 -37.87 -16.57
C GLU A 28 9.17 -37.16 -15.33
N ARG A 29 8.56 -37.90 -14.40
CA ARG A 29 8.11 -37.35 -13.10
C ARG A 29 9.24 -36.72 -12.30
N PHE A 30 10.40 -37.39 -12.21
CA PHE A 30 11.58 -36.84 -11.53
C PHE A 30 12.11 -35.56 -12.18
N GLU A 31 11.97 -35.43 -13.50
CA GLU A 31 12.39 -34.25 -14.25
C GLU A 31 11.42 -33.06 -14.02
N ILE A 32 10.11 -33.34 -13.97
CA ILE A 32 9.05 -32.37 -13.59
C ILE A 32 9.21 -31.91 -12.12
N ASP A 33 9.48 -32.82 -11.19
CA ASP A 33 9.72 -32.48 -9.78
C ASP A 33 10.95 -31.58 -9.63
N LYS A 34 12.01 -31.82 -10.41
CA LYS A 34 13.21 -30.98 -10.45
C LYS A 34 12.93 -29.59 -11.02
N GLU A 35 12.20 -29.48 -12.13
CA GLU A 35 11.80 -28.17 -12.68
C GLU A 35 10.93 -27.38 -11.69
N SER A 36 10.01 -28.06 -11.00
CA SER A 36 9.18 -27.46 -9.95
C SER A 36 10.04 -26.88 -8.81
N PHE A 37 11.06 -27.60 -8.37
CA PHE A 37 12.01 -27.13 -7.34
C PHE A 37 12.85 -25.93 -7.82
N GLU A 38 13.22 -25.89 -9.10
CA GLU A 38 13.91 -24.74 -9.70
C GLU A 38 13.00 -23.51 -9.86
N ILE A 39 11.68 -23.68 -9.98
CA ILE A 39 10.70 -22.59 -9.98
C ILE A 39 10.51 -22.07 -8.54
N GLU A 40 10.34 -22.96 -7.56
CA GLU A 40 10.17 -22.59 -6.16
C GLU A 40 11.37 -21.80 -5.60
N ASN A 41 12.59 -22.22 -5.95
CA ASN A 41 13.82 -21.52 -5.58
C ASN A 41 13.94 -20.12 -6.23
N LYS A 42 13.43 -19.93 -7.46
CA LYS A 42 13.37 -18.59 -8.10
C LYS A 42 12.38 -17.67 -7.37
N MET A 43 11.20 -18.17 -7.03
CA MET A 43 10.22 -17.42 -6.24
C MET A 43 10.78 -17.01 -4.87
N PHE A 44 11.59 -17.85 -4.22
CA PHE A 44 12.22 -17.52 -2.94
C PHE A 44 13.21 -16.35 -3.05
N GLU A 45 14.04 -16.31 -4.10
CA GLU A 45 14.96 -15.19 -4.34
C GLU A 45 14.21 -13.90 -4.73
N GLU A 46 13.12 -13.97 -5.50
CA GLU A 46 12.25 -12.80 -5.77
C GLU A 46 11.62 -12.23 -4.49
N VAL A 47 11.13 -13.09 -3.58
CA VAL A 47 10.60 -12.67 -2.26
C VAL A 47 11.69 -12.01 -1.41
N LYS A 48 12.93 -12.51 -1.47
CA LYS A 48 14.08 -11.97 -0.77
C LYS A 48 14.51 -10.58 -1.30
N GLU A 49 14.55 -10.37 -2.61
CA GLU A 49 14.79 -9.03 -3.19
C GLU A 49 13.71 -8.02 -2.76
N ARG A 50 12.43 -8.45 -2.74
CA ARG A 50 11.31 -7.61 -2.25
C ARG A 50 11.49 -7.18 -0.80
N LEU A 51 11.93 -8.09 0.08
CA LEU A 51 12.18 -7.79 1.49
C LEU A 51 13.34 -6.79 1.69
N GLU A 52 14.36 -6.79 0.82
CA GLU A 52 15.41 -5.75 0.84
C GLU A 52 14.89 -4.38 0.37
N ILE A 53 14.01 -4.35 -0.65
CA ILE A 53 13.35 -3.12 -1.12
C ILE A 53 12.45 -2.52 -0.02
N ASP A 54 11.63 -3.33 0.64
CA ASP A 54 10.76 -2.88 1.74
C ASP A 54 11.58 -2.31 2.91
N LYS A 55 12.64 -3.01 3.31
CA LYS A 55 13.59 -2.52 4.33
C LYS A 55 14.20 -1.17 3.93
N GLY A 56 14.54 -1.00 2.65
CA GLY A 56 14.99 0.28 2.09
C GLY A 56 13.96 1.40 2.22
N SER A 57 12.66 1.10 2.02
CA SER A 57 11.58 2.07 2.27
C SER A 57 11.53 2.47 3.74
N PHE A 58 11.52 1.51 4.67
CA PHE A 58 11.47 1.82 6.10
C PHE A 58 12.65 2.69 6.57
N GLU A 59 13.85 2.50 5.99
CA GLU A 59 15.02 3.34 6.29
C GLU A 59 14.84 4.78 5.78
N ILE A 60 14.21 4.97 4.60
CA ILE A 60 13.86 6.28 4.03
C ILE A 60 12.76 6.97 4.87
N ASP A 61 11.67 6.26 5.17
CA ASP A 61 10.50 6.80 5.88
C ASP A 61 10.89 7.27 7.30
N LYS A 62 11.81 6.56 7.96
CA LYS A 62 12.45 6.93 9.23
C LYS A 62 13.29 8.22 9.14
N GLU A 63 14.04 8.42 8.05
CA GLU A 63 14.81 9.64 7.80
C GLU A 63 13.95 10.83 7.34
N ILE A 64 12.73 10.59 6.82
CA ILE A 64 11.71 11.62 6.61
C ILE A 64 11.14 12.06 7.97
N PHE A 65 10.64 11.10 8.77
CA PHE A 65 10.06 11.37 10.09
C PHE A 65 11.00 12.17 11.01
N LYS A 66 12.30 11.85 11.00
CA LYS A 66 13.33 12.59 11.72
C LYS A 66 13.47 14.05 11.26
N LYS A 67 13.43 14.31 9.95
CA LYS A 67 13.50 15.67 9.39
C LYS A 67 12.24 16.48 9.72
N ASP A 68 11.08 15.84 9.79
CA ASP A 68 9.84 16.50 10.19
C ASP A 68 9.82 16.81 11.70
N LEU A 69 10.42 15.96 12.54
CA LEU A 69 10.68 16.27 13.95
C LEU A 69 11.63 17.46 14.12
N GLU A 70 12.72 17.51 13.33
CA GLU A 70 13.64 18.67 13.30
C GLU A 70 12.93 19.96 12.85
N ARG A 71 12.03 19.89 11.85
CA ARG A 71 11.17 21.02 11.45
C ARG A 71 10.24 21.47 12.56
N LEU A 72 9.58 20.55 13.27
CA LEU A 72 8.67 20.87 14.37
C LEU A 72 9.40 21.63 15.50
N GLN A 73 10.62 21.22 15.85
CA GLN A 73 11.46 21.95 16.82
C GLN A 73 11.86 23.36 16.35
N ILE A 74 11.97 23.59 15.03
CA ILE A 74 12.21 24.93 14.47
C ILE A 74 10.93 25.79 14.55
N TYR A 75 9.76 25.22 14.27
CA TYR A 75 8.47 25.92 14.43
C TYR A 75 8.19 26.29 15.88
N GLU A 76 8.42 25.38 16.83
CA GLU A 76 8.27 25.62 18.27
C GLU A 76 9.13 26.79 18.75
N LYS A 77 10.44 26.78 18.42
CA LYS A 77 11.36 27.90 18.72
C LYS A 77 10.95 29.20 18.06
N ARG A 78 10.39 29.16 16.85
CA ARG A 78 9.89 30.37 16.19
C ARG A 78 8.65 30.93 16.91
N ILE A 79 7.71 30.08 17.30
CA ILE A 79 6.54 30.51 18.09
C ILE A 79 6.99 31.11 19.44
N GLU A 80 8.05 30.58 20.06
CA GLU A 80 8.65 31.14 21.27
C GLU A 80 9.25 32.55 21.03
N ILE A 81 9.92 32.77 19.90
CA ILE A 81 10.48 34.08 19.50
C ILE A 81 9.35 35.07 19.18
N ASP A 82 8.40 34.69 18.32
CA ASP A 82 7.27 35.53 17.93
C ASP A 82 6.42 35.92 19.17
N SER A 83 6.32 35.03 20.17
CA SER A 83 5.67 35.31 21.46
C SER A 83 6.45 36.31 22.33
N LYS A 84 7.78 36.24 22.37
CA LYS A 84 8.61 37.19 23.12
C LYS A 84 8.57 38.57 22.49
N MET A 85 8.63 38.67 21.17
CA MET A 85 8.43 39.94 20.45
C MET A 85 7.05 40.56 20.76
N LEU A 86 5.98 39.75 20.85
CA LEU A 86 4.67 40.23 21.27
C LEU A 86 4.59 40.64 22.74
N GLU A 87 5.47 40.16 23.61
CA GLU A 87 5.58 40.64 25.00
C GLU A 87 6.37 41.96 25.06
N GLU A 88 7.47 42.08 24.30
CA GLU A 88 8.23 43.32 24.14
C GLU A 88 7.39 44.44 23.50
N ASP A 89 6.60 44.13 22.46
CA ASP A 89 5.65 45.07 21.83
C ASP A 89 4.55 45.50 22.81
N LYS A 90 4.06 44.62 23.69
CA LYS A 90 3.13 44.98 24.77
C LYS A 90 3.81 45.90 25.78
N GLU A 91 5.04 45.61 26.21
CA GLU A 91 5.77 46.48 27.15
C GLU A 91 6.04 47.87 26.55
N GLY A 92 6.38 47.93 25.25
CA GLY A 92 6.48 49.17 24.49
C GLY A 92 5.16 49.92 24.40
N LEU A 93 4.06 49.23 24.08
CA LEU A 93 2.71 49.80 24.08
C LEU A 93 2.28 50.26 25.47
N VAL A 94 2.59 49.53 26.54
CA VAL A 94 2.30 49.92 27.93
C VAL A 94 3.15 51.11 28.34
N ALA A 95 4.40 51.23 27.89
CA ALA A 95 5.21 52.43 28.09
C ALA A 95 4.64 53.65 27.35
N VAL A 96 4.16 53.46 26.11
CA VAL A 96 3.47 54.51 25.33
C VAL A 96 2.13 54.88 25.98
N CYS A 97 1.33 53.91 26.44
CA CYS A 97 0.08 54.13 27.15
C CYS A 97 0.30 54.81 28.50
N ASN A 98 1.27 54.39 29.32
CA ASN A 98 1.63 55.08 30.56
C ASN A 98 2.14 56.51 30.28
N GLY A 99 2.87 56.72 29.18
CA GLY A 99 3.27 58.05 28.71
C GLY A 99 2.05 58.90 28.32
N ALA A 100 1.14 58.33 27.53
CA ALA A 100 -0.11 58.94 27.11
C ALA A 100 -1.06 59.19 28.29
N GLU A 101 -1.13 58.33 29.29
CA GLU A 101 -1.86 58.49 30.55
C GLU A 101 -1.18 59.49 31.47
N SER A 102 0.15 59.67 31.43
CA SER A 102 0.80 60.79 32.13
C SER A 102 0.49 62.15 31.49
N MET A 103 0.18 62.17 30.18
CA MET A 103 -0.30 63.36 29.47
C MET A 103 -1.82 63.52 29.63
N ASN A 104 -2.58 62.42 29.60
CA ASN A 104 -4.03 62.44 29.73
C ASN A 104 -4.45 62.68 31.17
N LYS A 105 -3.72 62.21 32.19
CA LYS A 105 -3.98 62.56 33.60
C LYS A 105 -3.71 64.04 33.87
N LYS A 106 -2.76 64.68 33.18
CA LYS A 106 -2.64 66.16 33.13
C LYS A 106 -3.82 66.85 32.43
N MET A 107 -4.74 66.09 31.84
CA MET A 107 -5.99 66.52 31.19
C MET A 107 -7.24 65.85 31.79
N SER A 108 -7.10 64.97 32.79
CA SER A 108 -8.16 64.09 33.30
C SER A 108 -7.92 63.71 34.77
N GLU A 109 -7.48 64.68 35.56
CA GLU A 109 -7.85 64.75 36.98
C GLU A 109 -9.37 65.03 37.16
N ASP A 110 -10.19 64.75 36.11
CA ASP A 110 -11.64 64.92 36.00
C ASP A 110 -12.54 63.59 36.13
N GLU A 111 -12.28 62.32 35.64
CA GLU A 111 -13.30 61.15 35.44
C GLU A 111 -12.84 59.54 35.42
N SER A 112 -13.65 58.35 35.50
CA SER A 112 -13.38 56.77 35.18
C SER A 112 -14.28 55.45 35.69
N GLU A 113 -14.20 54.08 35.21
CA GLU A 113 -14.95 52.71 35.66
C GLU A 113 -14.52 51.15 35.19
N ASP A 114 -15.14 49.89 35.55
CA ASP A 114 -14.81 48.35 35.18
C ASP A 114 -15.67 46.96 35.64
N VAL A 115 -15.63 45.65 35.05
CA VAL A 115 -16.42 44.29 35.40
C VAL A 115 -16.06 42.71 34.92
N ARG A 116 -16.60 41.48 35.42
CA ARG A 116 -16.20 39.94 35.22
C ARG A 116 -17.22 38.60 35.35
N VAL A 117 -16.94 37.24 34.98
CA VAL A 117 -17.82 35.88 35.07
C VAL A 117 -17.25 34.31 34.94
N LYS A 118 -17.98 33.07 35.13
CA LYS A 118 -17.64 31.49 35.05
C LYS A 118 -18.85 30.33 35.11
N ARG A 119 -18.97 28.89 35.08
CA ARG A 119 -18.39 27.45 34.68
C ARG A 119 -19.29 26.05 34.98
N GLY A 120 -19.12 24.72 34.48
CA GLY A 120 -19.86 23.34 34.83
C GLY A 120 -19.50 21.82 34.24
N HIS A 121 -20.11 20.57 34.59
CA HIS A 121 -19.83 19.06 34.11
C HIS A 121 -20.67 17.68 34.58
N GLY A 122 -20.59 16.36 34.03
CA GLY A 122 -21.24 14.96 34.47
C GLY A 122 -21.01 13.47 33.75
N ILE A 123 -21.53 12.20 34.17
CA ILE A 123 -21.24 10.68 33.70
C ILE A 123 -22.25 9.37 33.96
N GLY A 124 -22.03 8.03 33.52
CA GLY A 124 -22.83 6.66 33.80
C GLY A 124 -22.46 5.15 33.20
N ALA A 125 -23.08 3.91 33.52
CA ALA A 125 -22.74 2.41 33.07
C ALA A 125 -23.67 1.03 33.30
N TYR A 126 -23.31 -0.28 32.88
CA TYR A 126 -23.74 -1.81 33.19
C TYR A 126 -24.52 -2.83 32.16
N GLY A 127 -24.73 -4.24 32.08
CA GLY A 127 -24.46 -5.69 32.69
C GLY A 127 -25.15 -7.05 32.01
N GLY A 128 -24.95 -8.41 32.35
CA GLY A 128 -25.61 -9.73 31.74
C GLY A 128 -25.32 -11.31 32.17
N GLN A 129 -25.99 -12.46 31.66
CA GLN A 129 -25.93 -14.03 31.97
C GLN A 129 -26.54 -15.12 30.88
N ALA A 130 -26.79 -16.52 30.79
CA ALA A 130 -26.64 -18.00 31.34
C ALA A 130 -27.29 -19.19 30.37
N VAL A 131 -27.53 -20.60 30.39
CA VAL A 131 -27.18 -22.07 30.88
C VAL A 131 -28.24 -23.23 30.35
N ALA A 132 -28.37 -24.65 30.30
CA ALA A 132 -27.76 -26.11 30.18
C ALA A 132 -28.89 -27.32 30.12
N THR A 133 -28.96 -28.75 30.00
CA THR A 133 -28.36 -30.15 29.55
C THR A 133 -29.35 -31.45 29.83
N SER A 134 -29.35 -32.85 29.61
CA SER A 134 -28.81 -34.12 28.84
C SER A 134 -29.53 -35.59 29.10
N GLY A 135 -29.31 -36.83 28.43
CA GLY A 135 -29.87 -38.29 28.73
C GLY A 135 -29.70 -39.64 27.79
N TYR A 136 -30.02 -40.98 28.17
CA TYR A 136 -29.87 -42.35 27.39
C TYR A 136 -30.46 -43.81 27.93
N SER A 137 -30.63 -45.00 27.17
CA SER A 137 -30.93 -46.51 27.61
C SER A 137 -31.06 -47.82 26.59
N PRO A 138 -30.88 -49.20 26.92
CA PRO A 138 -30.97 -50.51 26.03
C PRO A 138 -31.37 -52.04 26.54
N SER A 139 -31.58 -53.20 25.74
CA SER A 139 -31.53 -54.77 26.08
C SER A 139 -32.14 -55.97 25.11
N VAL A 140 -31.79 -57.36 25.15
CA VAL A 140 -32.30 -58.63 24.31
C VAL A 140 -31.97 -60.21 24.72
N GLY A 141 -32.55 -61.37 24.12
CA GLY A 141 -32.07 -62.89 24.13
C GLY A 141 -32.97 -64.24 23.79
N GLY A 142 -32.48 -65.54 23.48
CA GLY A 142 -33.19 -66.96 23.41
C GLY A 142 -32.68 -68.31 22.59
N PHE A 143 -33.08 -69.66 22.81
CA PHE A 143 -32.70 -71.00 22.04
C PHE A 143 -33.40 -72.51 22.29
N GLY A 144 -33.11 -73.71 21.60
CA GLY A 144 -33.65 -75.20 21.75
C GLY A 144 -33.11 -76.53 20.92
N LYS A 145 -33.49 -77.90 21.12
CA LYS A 145 -32.96 -79.25 20.46
C LYS A 145 -33.62 -80.76 20.66
N ASP A 146 -33.44 -81.90 19.83
CA ASP A 146 -33.54 -83.49 20.02
C ASP A 146 -33.69 -84.51 18.72
N VAL A 147 -33.76 -85.92 18.50
CA VAL A 147 -33.55 -87.40 19.03
C VAL A 147 -33.69 -88.70 17.98
N VAL A 148 -33.43 -90.09 18.22
CA VAL A 148 -33.39 -91.34 17.22
C VAL A 148 -33.62 -92.94 17.65
N GLY A 149 -33.47 -94.08 16.81
CA GLY A 149 -33.78 -95.64 17.05
C GLY A 149 -33.27 -96.94 16.14
N HIS A 150 -33.62 -98.31 16.31
CA HIS A 150 -33.13 -99.70 15.68
C HIS A 150 -34.13 -101.02 15.59
N GLY A 151 -34.04 -102.40 15.21
CA GLY A 151 -33.14 -103.67 14.89
C GLY A 151 -33.78 -105.11 14.32
N GLY A 152 -33.19 -106.42 14.30
CA GLY A 152 -33.74 -107.77 13.63
C GLY A 152 -33.16 -109.33 13.82
N HIS A 153 -33.62 -110.50 13.13
CA HIS A 153 -33.41 -112.07 13.41
C HIS A 153 -33.50 -113.31 12.29
N GLY A 154 -33.30 -114.71 12.53
CA GLY A 154 -33.34 -115.98 11.59
C GLY A 154 -32.66 -117.41 12.00
N GLY A 155 -32.39 -118.44 11.10
CA GLY A 155 -31.65 -119.74 11.41
C GLY A 155 -30.31 -120.11 10.65
N ALA A 156 -29.29 -120.68 11.31
CA ALA A 156 -27.84 -120.77 10.94
C ALA A 156 -27.36 -120.53 9.48
N ALA A 157 -27.51 -121.48 8.54
CA ALA A 157 -27.04 -121.27 7.16
C ALA A 157 -27.83 -120.18 6.42
N VAL A 158 -29.14 -120.09 6.72
CA VAL A 158 -30.01 -118.99 6.27
C VAL A 158 -29.59 -117.68 6.93
N VAL A 159 -29.16 -117.67 8.20
CA VAL A 159 -28.59 -116.48 8.89
C VAL A 159 -27.32 -116.02 8.21
N ALA A 160 -26.40 -116.91 7.85
CA ALA A 160 -25.19 -116.54 7.13
C ALA A 160 -25.51 -115.91 5.76
N GLN A 161 -26.47 -116.49 5.02
CA GLN A 161 -26.86 -115.98 3.71
C GLN A 161 -27.68 -114.68 3.81
N GLN A 162 -28.56 -114.56 4.79
CA GLN A 162 -29.36 -113.37 5.09
C GLN A 162 -28.49 -112.23 5.64
N ALA A 163 -27.47 -112.53 6.44
CA ALA A 163 -26.44 -111.59 6.87
C ALA A 163 -25.57 -111.12 5.69
N ALA A 164 -25.22 -112.01 4.74
CA ALA A 164 -24.52 -111.61 3.52
C ALA A 164 -25.37 -110.69 2.63
N TYR A 165 -26.68 -110.97 2.49
CA TYR A 165 -27.62 -110.08 1.80
C TYR A 165 -27.81 -108.75 2.55
N GLN A 166 -27.93 -108.76 3.88
CA GLN A 166 -28.02 -107.54 4.69
C GLN A 166 -26.72 -106.71 4.63
N ALA A 167 -25.55 -107.34 4.65
CA ALA A 167 -24.27 -106.66 4.48
C ALA A 167 -24.13 -106.02 3.10
N LYS A 168 -24.56 -106.72 2.04
CA LYS A 168 -24.56 -106.18 0.66
C LYS A 168 -25.59 -105.06 0.47
N ALA A 169 -26.75 -105.16 1.11
CA ALA A 169 -27.76 -104.10 1.15
C ALA A 169 -27.28 -102.87 1.94
N ALA A 170 -26.64 -103.08 3.10
CA ALA A 170 -26.03 -102.03 3.92
C ALA A 170 -24.89 -101.33 3.16
N GLN A 171 -24.04 -102.08 2.46
CA GLN A 171 -23.00 -101.52 1.59
C GLN A 171 -23.60 -100.66 0.46
N GLY A 172 -24.68 -101.13 -0.19
CA GLY A 172 -25.41 -100.35 -1.20
C GLY A 172 -26.03 -99.08 -0.64
N ALA A 173 -26.66 -99.16 0.54
CA ALA A 173 -27.21 -98.00 1.25
C ALA A 173 -26.11 -97.01 1.68
N GLN A 174 -24.94 -97.51 2.09
CA GLN A 174 -23.79 -96.69 2.48
C GLN A 174 -23.20 -95.93 1.28
N TYR A 175 -23.09 -96.57 0.10
CA TYR A 175 -22.72 -95.87 -1.14
C TYR A 175 -23.77 -94.82 -1.56
N GLY A 176 -25.07 -95.14 -1.45
CA GLY A 176 -26.16 -94.19 -1.73
C GLY A 176 -26.14 -92.97 -0.82
N ALA A 177 -25.98 -93.19 0.49
CA ALA A 177 -25.85 -92.13 1.48
C ALA A 177 -24.58 -91.28 1.27
N ALA A 178 -23.44 -91.91 0.94
CA ALA A 178 -22.21 -91.20 0.61
C ALA A 178 -22.36 -90.32 -0.65
N ALA A 179 -23.06 -90.79 -1.69
CA ALA A 179 -23.33 -90.01 -2.89
C ALA A 179 -24.25 -88.81 -2.62
N GLN A 180 -25.29 -88.98 -1.79
CA GLN A 180 -26.16 -87.89 -1.37
C GLN A 180 -25.43 -86.86 -0.50
N ALA A 181 -24.63 -87.31 0.47
CA ALA A 181 -23.81 -86.44 1.31
C ALA A 181 -22.77 -85.66 0.47
N ALA A 182 -22.17 -86.30 -0.54
CA ALA A 182 -21.27 -85.63 -1.48
C ALA A 182 -22.00 -84.54 -2.28
N GLN A 183 -23.17 -84.82 -2.86
CA GLN A 183 -23.96 -83.79 -3.57
C GLN A 183 -24.38 -82.62 -2.66
N GLN A 184 -24.74 -82.88 -1.39
CA GLN A 184 -25.05 -81.83 -0.42
C GLN A 184 -23.80 -81.00 -0.06
N ALA A 185 -22.64 -81.62 0.12
CA ALA A 185 -21.39 -80.90 0.36
C ALA A 185 -20.97 -80.05 -0.86
N THR A 186 -21.03 -80.59 -2.08
CA THR A 186 -20.69 -79.85 -3.31
C THR A 186 -21.61 -78.66 -3.54
N SER A 187 -22.93 -78.83 -3.34
CA SER A 187 -23.90 -77.73 -3.49
C SER A 187 -23.76 -76.66 -2.41
N ALA A 188 -23.48 -77.03 -1.16
CA ALA A 188 -23.17 -76.08 -0.09
C ALA A 188 -21.89 -75.27 -0.37
N LEU A 189 -20.82 -75.93 -0.83
CA LEU A 189 -19.58 -75.26 -1.22
C LEU A 189 -19.76 -74.33 -2.43
N ALA A 190 -20.55 -74.74 -3.43
CA ALA A 190 -20.89 -73.88 -4.56
C ALA A 190 -21.67 -72.61 -4.12
N TYR A 191 -22.60 -72.75 -3.18
CA TYR A 191 -23.38 -71.62 -2.64
C TYR A 191 -22.53 -70.67 -1.77
N GLN A 192 -21.49 -71.19 -1.10
CA GLN A 192 -20.50 -70.36 -0.40
C GLN A 192 -19.56 -69.65 -1.38
N ALA A 193 -19.09 -70.33 -2.43
CA ALA A 193 -18.25 -69.75 -3.47
C ALA A 193 -18.99 -68.63 -4.24
N ALA A 194 -20.27 -68.82 -4.57
CA ALA A 194 -21.10 -67.80 -5.20
C ALA A 194 -21.22 -66.53 -4.34
N GLN A 195 -21.54 -66.66 -3.04
CA GLN A 195 -21.59 -65.52 -2.11
C GLN A 195 -20.22 -64.84 -1.90
N ALA A 196 -19.11 -65.59 -1.99
CA ALA A 196 -17.77 -65.02 -1.93
C ALA A 196 -17.47 -64.19 -3.20
N ALA A 197 -17.84 -64.69 -4.38
CA ALA A 197 -17.69 -63.99 -5.64
C ALA A 197 -18.56 -62.72 -5.70
N GLU A 198 -19.81 -62.78 -5.25
CA GLU A 198 -20.72 -61.62 -5.17
C GLU A 198 -20.16 -60.52 -4.24
N LYS A 199 -19.63 -60.90 -3.07
CA LYS A 199 -18.93 -59.96 -2.17
C LYS A 199 -17.68 -59.35 -2.79
N ALA A 200 -16.91 -60.13 -3.56
CA ALA A 200 -15.74 -59.63 -4.28
C ALA A 200 -16.12 -58.64 -5.40
N GLN A 201 -17.20 -58.91 -6.14
CA GLN A 201 -17.74 -57.99 -7.15
C GLN A 201 -18.25 -56.69 -6.51
N GLY A 202 -18.96 -56.77 -5.38
CA GLY A 202 -19.38 -55.59 -4.61
C GLY A 202 -18.20 -54.75 -4.12
N ALA A 203 -17.13 -55.40 -3.63
CA ALA A 203 -15.91 -54.72 -3.21
C ALA A 203 -15.16 -54.06 -4.40
N LEU A 204 -15.13 -54.71 -5.56
CA LEU A 204 -14.56 -54.15 -6.79
C LEU A 204 -15.35 -52.91 -7.25
N ALA A 205 -16.68 -52.98 -7.29
CA ALA A 205 -17.54 -51.86 -7.68
C ALA A 205 -17.37 -50.67 -6.72
N ALA A 206 -17.30 -50.92 -5.41
CA ALA A 206 -17.00 -49.90 -4.40
C ALA A 206 -15.62 -49.26 -4.61
N LYS A 207 -14.61 -50.04 -5.02
CA LYS A 207 -13.27 -49.52 -5.34
C LYS A 207 -13.24 -48.71 -6.64
N GLN A 208 -13.95 -49.13 -7.67
CA GLN A 208 -14.10 -48.35 -8.91
C GLN A 208 -14.78 -47.00 -8.65
N ALA A 209 -15.85 -46.98 -7.84
CA ALA A 209 -16.48 -45.74 -7.39
C ALA A 209 -15.52 -44.84 -6.57
N GLN A 210 -14.73 -45.42 -5.67
CA GLN A 210 -13.73 -44.68 -4.89
C GLN A 210 -12.64 -44.07 -5.79
N VAL A 211 -12.15 -44.80 -6.79
CA VAL A 211 -11.15 -44.30 -7.76
C VAL A 211 -11.73 -43.16 -8.61
N ALA A 212 -12.98 -43.27 -9.06
CA ALA A 212 -13.64 -42.20 -9.80
C ALA A 212 -13.75 -40.90 -8.97
N GLN A 213 -14.17 -41.01 -7.69
CA GLN A 213 -14.23 -39.87 -6.77
C GLN A 213 -12.86 -39.24 -6.51
N ILE A 214 -11.80 -40.05 -6.35
CA ILE A 214 -10.44 -39.55 -6.16
C ILE A 214 -9.93 -38.84 -7.43
N SER A 215 -10.23 -39.38 -8.62
CA SER A 215 -9.86 -38.76 -9.90
C SER A 215 -10.54 -37.40 -10.13
N GLU A 216 -11.84 -37.30 -9.83
CA GLU A 216 -12.59 -36.04 -9.91
C GLU A 216 -12.08 -35.01 -8.88
N ALA A 217 -11.83 -35.44 -7.63
CA ALA A 217 -11.26 -34.58 -6.59
C ALA A 217 -9.85 -34.09 -6.94
N ALA A 218 -8.99 -34.94 -7.50
CA ALA A 218 -7.64 -34.57 -7.95
C ALA A 218 -7.70 -33.54 -9.10
N LYS A 219 -8.61 -33.72 -10.06
CA LYS A 219 -8.83 -32.77 -11.16
C LYS A 219 -9.37 -31.42 -10.65
N ALA A 220 -10.27 -31.42 -9.67
CA ALA A 220 -10.76 -30.22 -9.03
C ALA A 220 -9.64 -29.47 -8.27
N ALA A 221 -8.82 -30.19 -7.50
CA ALA A 221 -7.69 -29.63 -6.77
C ALA A 221 -6.62 -29.03 -7.72
N GLN A 222 -6.29 -29.72 -8.81
CA GLN A 222 -5.36 -29.20 -9.82
C GLN A 222 -5.91 -27.94 -10.51
N THR A 223 -7.22 -27.91 -10.79
CA THR A 223 -7.89 -26.71 -11.34
C THR A 223 -7.85 -25.53 -10.36
N ALA A 224 -8.03 -25.79 -9.07
CA ALA A 224 -7.93 -24.78 -8.02
C ALA A 224 -6.51 -24.21 -7.90
N ALA A 225 -5.49 -25.07 -7.91
CA ALA A 225 -4.08 -24.64 -7.86
C ALA A 225 -3.69 -23.73 -9.04
N PHE A 226 -4.15 -24.04 -10.26
CA PHE A 226 -3.93 -23.15 -11.41
C PHE A 226 -4.68 -21.82 -11.28
N ALA A 227 -5.89 -21.80 -10.71
CA ALA A 227 -6.64 -20.56 -10.46
C ALA A 227 -5.98 -19.69 -9.38
N GLU A 228 -5.46 -20.30 -8.32
CA GLU A 228 -4.74 -19.62 -7.23
C GLU A 228 -3.39 -19.06 -7.71
N SER A 229 -2.63 -19.82 -8.50
CA SER A 229 -1.43 -19.34 -9.18
C SER A 229 -1.69 -18.13 -10.09
N ALA A 230 -2.78 -18.16 -10.86
CA ALA A 230 -3.19 -17.03 -11.71
C ALA A 230 -3.59 -15.79 -10.88
N GLN A 231 -4.24 -15.96 -9.73
CA GLN A 231 -4.54 -14.85 -8.81
C GLN A 231 -3.28 -14.29 -8.14
N ALA A 232 -2.33 -15.13 -7.74
CA ALA A 232 -1.04 -14.70 -7.20
C ALA A 232 -0.25 -13.87 -8.22
N ALA A 233 -0.20 -14.29 -9.48
CA ALA A 233 0.42 -13.53 -10.57
C ALA A 233 -0.23 -12.16 -10.79
N GLN A 234 -1.57 -12.07 -10.73
CA GLN A 234 -2.29 -10.80 -10.80
C GLN A 234 -2.01 -9.89 -9.60
N ALA A 235 -1.91 -10.45 -8.39
CA ALA A 235 -1.55 -9.69 -7.18
C ALA A 235 -0.13 -9.12 -7.27
N ILE A 236 0.84 -9.89 -7.77
CA ILE A 236 2.23 -9.44 -7.99
C ILE A 236 2.27 -8.27 -8.99
N GLN A 237 1.52 -8.34 -10.10
CA GLN A 237 1.42 -7.24 -11.06
C GLN A 237 0.76 -5.98 -10.46
N ALA A 238 -0.30 -6.14 -9.65
CA ALA A 238 -0.95 -5.03 -8.96
C ALA A 238 -0.01 -4.33 -7.96
N VAL A 239 0.82 -5.10 -7.23
CA VAL A 239 1.84 -4.59 -6.32
C VAL A 239 2.93 -3.81 -7.09
N GLN A 240 3.45 -4.35 -8.19
CA GLN A 240 4.43 -3.63 -9.04
C GLN A 240 3.85 -2.32 -9.62
N ALA A 241 2.57 -2.30 -10.00
CA ALA A 241 1.91 -1.08 -10.46
C ALA A 241 1.76 -0.03 -9.32
N ALA A 242 1.48 -0.48 -8.10
CA ALA A 242 1.41 0.39 -6.92
C ALA A 242 2.80 0.96 -6.54
N GLU A 243 3.85 0.13 -6.57
CA GLU A 243 5.25 0.55 -6.38
C GLU A 243 5.67 1.61 -7.41
N ALA A 244 5.40 1.38 -8.70
CA ALA A 244 5.68 2.35 -9.76
C ALA A 244 4.93 3.68 -9.54
N THR A 245 3.68 3.62 -9.08
CA THR A 245 2.86 4.79 -8.74
C THR A 245 3.44 5.55 -7.54
N LYS A 246 3.86 4.85 -6.48
CA LYS A 246 4.57 5.42 -5.31
C LYS A 246 5.84 6.17 -5.75
N VAL A 247 6.64 5.58 -6.62
CA VAL A 247 7.87 6.21 -7.15
C VAL A 247 7.57 7.45 -8.00
N GLN A 248 6.49 7.46 -8.80
CA GLN A 248 6.08 8.66 -9.53
C GLN A 248 5.60 9.78 -8.59
N ALA A 249 4.79 9.47 -7.58
CA ALA A 249 4.31 10.44 -6.60
C ALA A 249 5.47 11.09 -5.81
N LEU A 250 6.46 10.29 -5.39
CA LEU A 250 7.66 10.81 -4.71
C LEU A 250 8.47 11.77 -5.61
N LYS A 251 8.62 11.47 -6.90
CA LYS A 251 9.28 12.38 -7.87
C LYS A 251 8.50 13.68 -8.06
N GLN A 252 7.17 13.63 -8.10
CA GLN A 252 6.32 14.83 -8.17
C GLN A 252 6.45 15.68 -6.89
N ALA A 253 6.46 15.08 -5.71
CA ALA A 253 6.67 15.78 -4.45
C ALA A 253 8.05 16.48 -4.37
N GLN A 254 9.11 15.82 -4.86
CA GLN A 254 10.45 16.42 -4.97
C GLN A 254 10.50 17.60 -5.96
N ALA A 255 9.81 17.48 -7.10
CA ALA A 255 9.69 18.58 -8.07
C ALA A 255 8.94 19.78 -7.47
N LEU A 256 7.83 19.56 -6.77
CA LEU A 256 7.07 20.60 -6.08
C LEU A 256 7.91 21.29 -4.99
N ALA A 257 8.62 20.52 -4.14
CA ALA A 257 9.51 21.07 -3.11
C ALA A 257 10.65 21.92 -3.70
N THR A 258 11.10 21.61 -4.92
CA THR A 258 12.09 22.39 -5.66
C THR A 258 11.48 23.67 -6.24
N ALA A 259 10.26 23.60 -6.79
CA ALA A 259 9.52 24.75 -7.28
C ALA A 259 9.19 25.77 -6.18
N THR A 260 8.80 25.30 -4.98
CA THR A 260 8.57 26.17 -3.81
C THR A 260 9.83 26.96 -3.44
N LYS A 261 11.00 26.31 -3.38
CA LYS A 261 12.27 27.01 -3.11
C LYS A 261 12.64 28.04 -4.18
N ALA A 262 12.33 27.77 -5.45
CA ALA A 262 12.52 28.74 -6.52
C ALA A 262 11.58 29.95 -6.35
N ALA A 263 10.31 29.72 -5.99
CA ALA A 263 9.35 30.78 -5.70
C ALA A 263 9.77 31.63 -4.48
N GLU A 264 10.24 31.01 -3.39
CA GLU A 264 10.80 31.70 -2.22
C GLU A 264 11.99 32.60 -2.61
N ALA A 265 12.90 32.10 -3.44
CA ALA A 265 14.03 32.87 -3.96
C ALA A 265 13.60 34.05 -4.84
N HIS A 266 12.57 33.87 -5.68
CA HIS A 266 12.01 34.96 -6.50
C HIS A 266 11.30 36.03 -5.66
N VAL A 267 10.61 35.65 -4.57
CA VAL A 267 10.03 36.62 -3.62
C VAL A 267 11.14 37.45 -2.95
N ALA A 268 12.24 36.81 -2.51
CA ALA A 268 13.39 37.51 -1.94
C ALA A 268 14.05 38.47 -2.95
N GLN A 269 14.21 38.04 -4.21
CA GLN A 269 14.73 38.89 -5.31
C GLN A 269 13.81 40.08 -5.59
N ALA A 270 12.48 39.87 -5.64
CA ALA A 270 11.51 40.93 -5.86
C ALA A 270 11.50 41.97 -4.73
N ALA A 271 11.59 41.51 -3.47
CA ALA A 271 11.70 42.40 -2.31
C ALA A 271 12.98 43.24 -2.35
N ALA A 272 14.13 42.64 -2.68
CA ALA A 272 15.39 43.37 -2.83
C ALA A 272 15.36 44.39 -3.98
N ALA A 273 14.75 44.03 -5.13
CA ALA A 273 14.59 44.93 -6.26
C ALA A 273 13.65 46.11 -5.94
N LEU A 274 12.55 45.87 -5.22
CA LEU A 274 11.65 46.90 -4.74
C LEU A 274 12.35 47.86 -3.78
N GLN A 275 13.12 47.33 -2.82
CA GLN A 275 13.91 48.13 -1.88
C GLN A 275 14.91 49.04 -2.61
N ALA A 276 15.60 48.52 -3.64
CA ALA A 276 16.53 49.29 -4.46
C ALA A 276 15.81 50.39 -5.27
N ALA A 277 14.64 50.09 -5.86
CA ALA A 277 13.84 51.07 -6.60
C ALA A 277 13.36 52.23 -5.71
N ILE A 278 12.95 51.94 -4.47
CA ILE A 278 12.54 52.96 -3.48
C ILE A 278 13.72 53.89 -3.14
N GLN A 279 14.93 53.34 -2.94
CA GLN A 279 16.13 54.15 -2.68
C GLN A 279 16.50 55.03 -3.89
N GLN A 280 16.39 54.50 -5.12
CA GLN A 280 16.62 55.27 -6.34
C GLN A 280 15.60 56.40 -6.50
N GLN A 281 14.31 56.15 -6.20
CA GLN A 281 13.26 57.18 -6.24
C GLN A 281 13.52 58.29 -5.21
N ALA A 282 13.93 57.95 -3.99
CA ALA A 282 14.27 58.91 -2.95
C ALA A 282 15.45 59.81 -3.36
N ALA A 283 16.51 59.23 -3.93
CA ALA A 283 17.66 59.98 -4.46
C ALA A 283 17.27 60.91 -5.62
N GLN A 284 16.40 60.46 -6.54
CA GLN A 284 15.88 61.29 -7.62
C GLN A 284 15.01 62.45 -7.11
N ALA A 285 14.18 62.24 -6.09
CA ALA A 285 13.37 63.29 -5.48
C ALA A 285 14.24 64.40 -4.85
N GLN A 286 15.32 64.03 -4.16
CA GLN A 286 16.28 65.00 -3.61
C GLN A 286 16.98 65.80 -4.72
N MET A 287 17.44 65.13 -5.78
CA MET A 287 18.06 65.80 -6.94
C MET A 287 17.10 66.74 -7.66
N ALA A 288 15.83 66.35 -7.83
CA ALA A 288 14.81 67.21 -8.44
C ALA A 288 14.53 68.47 -7.59
N TYR A 289 14.47 68.33 -6.26
CA TYR A 289 14.29 69.45 -5.33
C TYR A 289 15.48 70.43 -5.38
N LEU A 290 16.72 69.94 -5.35
CA LEU A 290 17.91 70.78 -5.49
C LEU A 290 17.99 71.47 -6.86
N SER A 291 17.60 70.77 -7.93
CA SER A 291 17.50 71.34 -9.27
C SER A 291 16.47 72.47 -9.35
N GLN A 292 15.31 72.30 -8.69
CA GLN A 292 14.26 73.32 -8.61
C GLN A 292 14.72 74.58 -7.85
N GLN A 293 15.41 74.42 -6.70
CA GLN A 293 16.01 75.57 -6.00
C GLN A 293 17.04 76.30 -6.86
N ASN A 294 17.92 75.56 -7.53
CA ASN A 294 18.95 76.15 -8.40
C ASN A 294 18.31 76.90 -9.59
N ALA A 295 17.27 76.35 -10.22
CA ALA A 295 16.53 77.01 -11.29
C ALA A 295 15.88 78.32 -10.83
N GLN A 296 15.27 78.35 -9.63
CA GLN A 296 14.75 79.58 -9.03
C GLN A 296 15.87 80.60 -8.76
N ALA A 297 17.00 80.16 -8.20
CA ALA A 297 18.16 81.02 -7.93
C ALA A 297 18.78 81.62 -9.21
N LEU A 298 18.79 80.86 -10.33
CA LEU A 298 19.17 81.40 -11.64
C LEU A 298 18.15 82.40 -12.16
N ALA A 299 16.85 82.14 -12.02
CA ALA A 299 15.79 83.07 -12.48
C ALA A 299 15.87 84.43 -11.76
N TYR A 300 16.07 84.45 -10.44
CA TYR A 300 16.29 85.70 -9.69
C TYR A 300 17.55 86.45 -10.16
N LYS A 301 18.66 85.74 -10.39
CA LYS A 301 19.90 86.35 -10.92
C LYS A 301 19.71 86.91 -12.33
N GLN A 302 18.94 86.23 -13.19
CA GLN A 302 18.61 86.69 -14.53
C GLN A 302 17.75 87.97 -14.48
N GLN A 303 16.75 88.02 -13.59
CA GLN A 303 15.90 89.20 -13.43
C GLN A 303 16.70 90.42 -12.94
N ALA A 304 17.61 90.23 -11.99
CA ALA A 304 18.53 91.28 -11.53
C ALA A 304 19.43 91.79 -12.69
N ALA A 305 20.09 90.88 -13.41
CA ALA A 305 20.97 91.25 -14.53
C ALA A 305 20.23 91.97 -15.67
N LEU A 306 18.97 91.64 -15.93
CA LEU A 306 18.12 92.36 -16.89
C LEU A 306 17.76 93.78 -16.41
N SER A 307 17.53 93.96 -15.10
CA SER A 307 17.32 95.27 -14.50
C SER A 307 18.59 96.14 -14.59
N ASP A 308 19.75 95.58 -14.25
CA ASP A 308 21.05 96.28 -14.34
C ASP A 308 21.40 96.64 -15.79
N LEU A 309 21.09 95.77 -16.75
CA LEU A 309 21.23 96.05 -18.18
C LEU A 309 20.35 97.23 -18.61
N ALA A 310 19.06 97.25 -18.21
CA ALA A 310 18.15 98.35 -18.53
C ALA A 310 18.59 99.67 -17.89
N ALA A 311 19.05 99.65 -16.64
CA ALA A 311 19.61 100.82 -15.96
C ALA A 311 20.89 101.33 -16.67
N THR A 312 21.76 100.41 -17.09
CA THR A 312 22.99 100.72 -17.84
C THR A 312 22.68 101.31 -19.22
N GLN A 313 21.69 100.77 -19.95
CA GLN A 313 21.23 101.34 -21.21
C GLN A 313 20.65 102.75 -21.03
N ALA A 314 19.85 102.97 -19.98
CA ALA A 314 19.31 104.29 -19.66
C ALA A 314 20.41 105.30 -19.29
N ALA A 315 21.46 104.88 -18.59
CA ALA A 315 22.64 105.69 -18.29
C ALA A 315 23.46 106.00 -19.56
N ALA A 316 23.69 105.01 -20.42
CA ALA A 316 24.39 105.18 -21.70
C ALA A 316 23.65 106.14 -22.64
N ASN A 317 22.32 106.04 -22.74
CA ASN A 317 21.50 106.95 -23.54
C ASN A 317 21.55 108.39 -23.00
N LYS A 318 21.55 108.59 -21.68
CA LYS A 318 21.77 109.91 -21.06
C LYS A 318 23.17 110.46 -21.37
N ALA A 319 24.21 109.62 -21.29
CA ALA A 319 25.58 110.02 -21.61
C ALA A 319 25.75 110.39 -23.10
N LEU A 320 25.13 109.65 -24.02
CA LEU A 320 25.09 109.96 -25.45
C LEU A 320 24.37 111.28 -25.73
N ALA A 321 23.20 111.51 -25.11
CA ALA A 321 22.47 112.78 -25.24
C ALA A 321 23.29 113.97 -24.69
N ALA A 322 23.96 113.81 -23.54
CA ALA A 322 24.85 114.82 -22.99
C ALA A 322 26.05 115.11 -23.90
N ALA A 323 26.68 114.08 -24.48
CA ALA A 323 27.78 114.24 -25.44
C ALA A 323 27.33 114.91 -26.75
N GLN A 324 26.13 114.60 -27.25
CA GLN A 324 25.53 115.28 -28.40
C GLN A 324 25.23 116.75 -28.10
N GLY A 325 24.68 117.07 -26.93
CA GLY A 325 24.46 118.45 -26.47
C GLY A 325 25.77 119.23 -26.32
N ALA A 326 26.80 118.62 -25.74
CA ALA A 326 28.14 119.21 -25.64
C ALA A 326 28.74 119.50 -27.04
N LYS A 327 28.57 118.58 -28.00
CA LYS A 327 29.00 118.78 -29.40
C LYS A 327 28.21 119.89 -30.10
N ALA A 328 26.91 120.03 -29.84
CA ALA A 328 26.11 121.13 -30.36
C ALA A 328 26.55 122.50 -29.81
N ASN A 329 26.82 122.58 -28.50
CA ASN A 329 27.34 123.79 -27.86
C ASN A 329 28.75 124.15 -28.38
N ALA A 330 29.62 123.15 -28.60
CA ALA A 330 30.92 123.37 -29.23
C ALA A 330 30.80 123.90 -30.67
N GLY A 331 29.76 123.50 -31.41
CA GLY A 331 29.45 124.04 -32.74
C GLY A 331 29.00 125.50 -32.74
N TYR A 332 28.32 125.96 -31.68
CA TYR A 332 27.99 127.38 -31.48
C TYR A 332 29.16 128.22 -30.93
N GLY A 333 30.12 127.59 -30.24
CA GLY A 333 31.29 128.24 -29.65
C GLY A 333 32.36 128.70 -30.64
N ILE A 334 32.29 128.29 -31.91
CA ILE A 334 33.24 128.68 -32.98
C ILE A 334 32.47 129.41 -34.08
N GLY A 335 31.84 130.53 -33.73
CA GLY A 335 30.97 131.31 -34.62
C GLY A 335 30.89 132.82 -34.38
N ALA A 336 31.27 133.31 -33.20
CA ALA A 336 31.45 134.75 -32.89
C ALA A 336 32.36 134.90 -31.66
N GLY A 337 33.35 135.79 -31.61
CA GLY A 337 33.85 136.68 -32.67
C GLY A 337 35.27 137.16 -32.35
N TYR A 338 35.94 137.79 -33.32
CA TYR A 338 37.31 138.28 -33.17
C TYR A 338 37.38 139.54 -32.31
N HIS A 339 38.37 139.60 -31.40
CA HIS A 339 39.27 140.75 -31.24
C HIS A 339 40.53 140.34 -30.46
#